data_AF-A0A191HX01-F1
#
_entry.id   AF-A0A191HX01-F1
#
_cell.length_a   1.000
_cell.length_b   1.000
_cell.length_c   1.000
_cell.angle_alpha   90.00
_cell.angle_beta   90.00
_cell.angle_gamma   90.00
#
_symmetry.space_group_name_H-M   'P 1'
#
loop_
_entity.id
_entity.type
_entity.pdbx_description
1 polymer ?
#
loop_
_entity_poly.entity_id
_entity_poly.type
_entity_poly.pdbx_seq_one_letter_code
_entity_poly.pdbx_strand_id
1 'polypeptide(L)'
;MSSLPSTIGTWSNLTIISVSNNSLTVLPDSIRNLTKLRLLNLSYNRLTTLPDFIGDLVNLEHLDFSDNQIGSIPVSFNNLVKWKLLIGDYDMLDQKITLPAKELVGSTFILTSPINALGELVLPDPSLAGEYTVDGNDITWNNLTKDTNSVSFSFDTSIQIAGQSRRFSGTAIQPLMHDLTAPPAPIVNQINGGAEVVINGNGEAKTVINIIVNKGTTKEKPYSCTTDADGNFSIIVDKLQENDSVSVSNTDLAGNISPTTDVIVPTSWSIMIDKNINLNLTNRTATSPIKIVPNNNMLPSDYEHLKIAVKVRSDNGFKLISANTNSKFVTYSV
;
A
#
# COMPACT_ATOMS: atom_id res chain seq x y z
N MET A 1 29.00 -16.05 20.86
CA MET A 1 28.60 -17.45 20.58
C MET A 1 27.16 -17.47 20.07
N SER A 2 26.81 -18.32 19.10
CA SER A 2 25.47 -18.36 18.48
C SER A 2 24.59 -19.54 18.93
N SER A 3 25.17 -20.57 19.53
CA SER A 3 24.43 -21.71 20.08
C SER A 3 25.19 -22.36 21.24
N LEU A 4 24.46 -23.06 22.11
CA LEU A 4 25.04 -23.97 23.09
C LEU A 4 25.16 -25.38 22.49
N PRO A 5 26.17 -26.18 22.89
CA PRO A 5 26.31 -27.54 22.39
C PRO A 5 25.14 -28.41 22.87
N SER A 6 24.62 -29.26 22.00
CA SER A 6 23.56 -30.23 22.35
C SER A 6 24.00 -31.27 23.40
N THR A 7 25.31 -31.38 23.65
CA THR A 7 25.88 -32.26 24.67
C THR A 7 25.86 -31.64 26.08
N ILE A 8 25.46 -30.37 26.25
CA ILE A 8 25.47 -29.69 27.55
C ILE A 8 24.63 -30.45 28.59
N GLY A 9 23.54 -31.10 28.17
CA GLY A 9 22.69 -31.93 29.03
C GLY A 9 23.36 -33.16 29.62
N THR A 10 24.56 -33.54 29.16
CA THR A 10 25.35 -34.64 29.75
C THR A 10 26.07 -34.22 31.04
N TRP A 11 26.20 -32.91 31.29
CA TRP A 11 26.91 -32.38 32.45
C TRP A 11 25.97 -32.27 33.65
N SER A 12 25.43 -33.42 34.08
CA SER A 12 24.35 -33.55 35.08
C SER A 12 24.63 -32.96 36.46
N ASN A 13 25.89 -32.59 36.75
CA ASN A 13 26.28 -31.92 37.99
C ASN A 13 26.33 -30.39 37.87
N LEU A 14 26.07 -29.81 36.70
CA LEU A 14 26.01 -28.37 36.55
C LEU A 14 24.93 -27.76 37.45
N THR A 15 25.33 -26.73 38.18
CA THR A 15 24.46 -25.91 39.02
C THR A 15 24.34 -24.47 38.53
N ILE A 16 25.27 -24.02 37.69
CA ILE A 16 25.33 -22.64 37.20
C ILE A 16 25.66 -22.69 35.70
N ILE A 17 24.84 -22.01 34.90
CA ILE A 17 25.15 -21.65 33.52
C ILE A 17 25.01 -20.14 33.42
N SER A 18 26.06 -19.47 32.96
CA SER A 18 26.01 -18.06 32.59
C SER A 18 26.57 -17.91 31.19
N VAL A 19 25.70 -17.51 30.27
CA VAL A 19 26.00 -17.33 28.84
C VAL A 19 25.45 -15.99 28.36
N SER A 20 25.41 -15.01 29.26
CA SER A 20 24.99 -13.66 28.95
C SER A 20 25.90 -12.99 27.93
N ASN A 21 25.41 -11.94 27.28
CA ASN A 21 26.17 -11.15 26.28
C ASN A 21 26.67 -12.02 25.12
N ASN A 22 25.76 -12.79 24.53
CA ASN A 22 26.04 -13.65 23.38
C ASN A 22 25.04 -13.38 22.24
N SER A 23 24.91 -14.31 21.30
CA SER A 23 23.98 -14.22 20.18
C SER A 23 23.16 -15.51 20.06
N LEU A 24 22.83 -16.12 21.20
CA LEU A 24 21.98 -17.30 21.27
C LEU A 24 20.59 -16.95 20.74
N THR A 25 20.09 -17.74 19.79
CA THR A 25 18.74 -17.62 19.25
C THR A 25 17.80 -18.70 19.78
N VAL A 26 18.36 -19.81 20.28
CA VAL A 26 17.62 -20.94 20.85
C VAL A 26 18.45 -21.64 21.94
N LEU A 27 17.76 -22.31 22.85
CA LEU A 27 18.34 -23.21 23.84
C LEU A 27 18.25 -24.67 23.36
N PRO A 28 19.31 -25.48 23.45
CA PRO A 28 19.22 -26.90 23.08
C PRO A 28 18.34 -27.67 24.08
N ASP A 29 17.46 -28.54 23.56
CA ASP A 29 16.52 -29.35 24.37
C ASP A 29 17.19 -30.11 25.51
N SER A 30 18.45 -30.53 25.31
CA SER A 30 19.25 -31.24 26.32
C SER A 30 19.41 -30.49 27.65
N ILE A 31 19.22 -29.17 27.69
CA ILE A 31 19.27 -28.38 28.93
C ILE A 31 18.27 -28.90 29.96
N ARG A 32 17.13 -29.45 29.53
CA ARG A 32 16.13 -30.05 30.44
C ARG A 32 16.69 -31.15 31.35
N ASN A 33 17.80 -31.78 30.96
CA ASN A 33 18.46 -32.83 31.74
C ASN A 33 19.28 -32.29 32.92
N LEU A 34 19.52 -30.98 32.97
CA LEU A 34 20.30 -30.32 34.02
C LEU A 34 19.44 -30.05 35.26
N THR A 35 18.90 -31.11 35.85
CA THR A 35 17.96 -31.03 36.96
C THR A 35 18.56 -30.44 38.24
N LYS A 36 19.90 -30.33 38.34
CA LYS A 36 20.60 -29.66 39.46
C LYS A 36 20.88 -28.17 39.22
N LEU A 37 20.48 -27.63 38.06
CA LEU A 37 20.72 -26.23 37.72
C LEU A 37 19.96 -25.31 38.68
N ARG A 38 20.68 -24.33 39.25
CA ARG A 38 20.20 -23.34 40.20
C ARG A 38 20.26 -21.92 39.63
N LEU A 39 21.22 -21.64 38.76
CA LEU A 39 21.34 -20.35 38.08
C LEU A 39 21.45 -20.56 36.58
N LEU A 40 20.58 -19.89 35.83
CA LEU A 40 20.63 -19.82 34.38
C LEU A 40 20.58 -18.36 33.94
N ASN A 41 21.72 -17.81 33.53
CA ASN A 41 21.80 -16.46 33.00
C ASN A 41 21.94 -16.49 31.46
N LEU A 42 20.91 -15.98 30.79
CA LEU A 42 20.70 -15.87 29.36
C LEU A 42 20.59 -14.40 28.91
N SER A 43 20.82 -13.41 29.78
CA SER A 43 20.59 -12.02 29.43
C SER A 43 21.48 -11.52 28.29
N TYR A 44 21.05 -10.47 27.60
CA TYR A 44 21.79 -9.91 26.46
C TYR A 44 22.07 -10.97 25.38
N ASN A 45 21.01 -11.62 24.90
CA ASN A 45 21.06 -12.59 23.81
C ASN A 45 20.02 -12.22 22.73
N ARG A 46 19.67 -13.17 21.85
CA ARG A 46 18.71 -12.96 20.75
C ARG A 46 17.63 -14.05 20.76
N LEU A 47 17.28 -14.56 21.95
CA LEU A 47 16.25 -15.57 22.11
C LEU A 47 14.91 -14.94 21.75
N THR A 48 14.17 -15.54 20.83
CA THR A 48 12.81 -15.09 20.46
C THR A 48 11.73 -15.81 21.27
N THR A 49 12.08 -16.96 21.85
CA THR A 49 11.20 -17.78 22.67
C THR A 49 12.01 -18.45 23.77
N LEU A 50 11.34 -18.84 24.85
CA LEU A 50 11.85 -19.82 25.80
C LEU A 50 11.08 -21.13 25.61
N PRO A 51 11.74 -22.29 25.57
CA PRO A 51 11.07 -23.55 25.36
C PRO A 51 10.28 -23.98 26.60
N ASP A 52 9.19 -24.72 26.40
CA ASP A 52 8.33 -25.20 27.48
C ASP A 52 9.08 -26.03 28.53
N PHE A 53 10.15 -26.74 28.15
CA PHE A 53 10.93 -27.55 29.08
C PHE A 53 11.67 -26.72 30.15
N ILE A 54 11.72 -25.38 30.06
CA ILE A 54 12.31 -24.55 31.13
C ILE A 54 11.64 -24.87 32.48
N GLY A 55 10.34 -25.18 32.50
CA GLY A 55 9.64 -25.62 33.70
C GLY A 55 10.11 -26.95 34.30
N ASP A 56 10.89 -27.76 33.56
CA ASP A 56 11.50 -29.00 34.07
C ASP A 56 12.68 -28.71 35.01
N LEU A 57 13.26 -27.51 34.95
CA LEU A 57 14.37 -27.06 35.79
C LEU A 57 13.87 -26.64 37.18
N VAL A 58 13.18 -27.54 37.89
CA VAL A 58 12.50 -27.27 39.17
C VAL A 58 13.42 -26.82 40.32
N ASN A 59 14.73 -26.96 40.15
CA ASN A 59 15.74 -26.48 41.11
C ASN A 59 16.29 -25.08 40.79
N LEU A 60 15.81 -24.45 39.73
CA LEU A 60 16.25 -23.13 39.31
C LEU A 60 15.82 -22.10 40.34
N GLU A 61 16.80 -21.37 40.87
CA GLU A 61 16.63 -20.33 41.87
C GLU A 61 16.73 -18.94 41.25
N HIS A 62 17.55 -18.78 40.21
CA HIS A 62 17.75 -17.55 39.45
C HIS A 62 17.72 -17.83 37.95
N LEU A 63 16.90 -17.06 37.22
CA LEU A 63 16.73 -17.15 35.78
C LEU A 63 16.66 -15.74 35.21
N ASP A 64 17.71 -15.32 34.52
CA ASP A 64 17.77 -14.01 33.87
C ASP A 64 17.77 -14.21 32.35
N PHE A 65 16.79 -13.64 31.67
CA PHE A 65 16.66 -13.55 30.22
C PHE A 65 16.32 -12.13 29.76
N SER A 66 16.69 -11.13 30.56
CA SER A 66 16.62 -9.71 30.17
C SER A 66 17.36 -9.43 28.86
N ASP A 67 16.99 -8.35 28.16
CA ASP A 67 17.64 -7.98 26.89
C ASP A 67 17.67 -9.13 25.87
N ASN A 68 16.52 -9.78 25.66
CA ASN A 68 16.28 -10.77 24.60
C ASN A 68 15.15 -10.29 23.67
N GLN A 69 14.51 -11.17 22.92
CA GLN A 69 13.38 -10.87 22.02
C GLN A 69 12.16 -11.73 22.35
N ILE A 70 12.01 -12.12 23.62
CA ILE A 70 10.96 -13.04 24.06
C ILE A 70 9.65 -12.28 24.14
N GLY A 71 8.64 -12.73 23.37
CA GLY A 71 7.31 -12.12 23.34
C GLY A 71 6.27 -12.78 24.24
N SER A 72 6.57 -13.96 24.78
CA SER A 72 5.63 -14.74 25.58
C SER A 72 6.35 -15.60 26.60
N ILE A 73 5.73 -15.80 27.76
CA ILE A 73 6.26 -16.69 28.80
C ILE A 73 5.51 -18.03 28.77
N PRO A 74 6.23 -19.17 28.68
CA PRO A 74 5.63 -20.49 28.74
C PRO A 74 4.84 -20.74 30.03
N VAL A 75 3.69 -21.42 29.92
CA VAL A 75 2.85 -21.77 31.08
C VAL A 75 3.62 -22.63 32.10
N SER A 76 4.59 -23.42 31.64
CA SER A 76 5.45 -24.27 32.47
C SER A 76 6.32 -23.50 33.47
N PHE A 77 6.47 -22.19 33.33
CA PHE A 77 7.18 -21.35 34.30
C PHE A 77 6.55 -21.40 35.68
N ASN A 78 5.26 -21.75 35.78
CA ASN A 78 4.60 -22.00 37.07
C ASN A 78 5.21 -23.16 37.86
N ASN A 79 5.98 -24.04 37.23
CA ASN A 79 6.71 -25.11 37.90
C ASN A 79 8.00 -24.63 38.59
N LEU A 80 8.48 -23.41 38.27
CA LEU A 80 9.70 -22.84 38.83
C LEU A 80 9.48 -22.26 40.24
N VAL A 81 8.94 -23.06 41.14
CA VAL A 81 8.56 -22.66 42.51
C VAL A 81 9.74 -22.20 43.38
N LYS A 82 10.98 -22.54 42.98
CA LYS A 82 12.21 -22.11 43.66
C LYS A 82 12.82 -20.84 43.08
N TRP A 83 12.36 -20.38 41.93
CA TRP A 83 12.87 -19.15 41.33
C TRP A 83 12.45 -17.99 42.22
N LYS A 84 13.43 -17.29 42.78
CA LYS A 84 13.21 -16.16 43.68
C LYS A 84 13.48 -14.87 42.92
N LEU A 85 12.58 -13.91 43.07
CA LEU A 85 12.85 -12.52 42.69
C LEU A 85 13.75 -11.92 43.77
N LEU A 86 14.99 -11.56 43.44
CA LEU A 86 15.83 -10.74 44.31
C LEU A 86 15.48 -9.26 44.10
N ILE A 87 15.62 -8.47 45.16
CA ILE A 87 15.43 -7.02 45.08
C ILE A 87 16.49 -6.45 44.13
N GLY A 88 16.04 -5.85 43.02
CA GLY A 88 16.92 -5.31 41.98
C GLY A 88 17.16 -6.24 40.79
N ASP A 89 16.48 -7.39 40.71
CA ASP A 89 16.55 -8.27 39.54
C ASP A 89 15.79 -7.68 38.35
N TYR A 90 16.47 -7.70 37.20
CA TYR A 90 15.94 -7.28 35.91
C TYR A 90 15.58 -8.47 35.02
N ASP A 91 15.50 -9.68 35.61
CA ASP A 91 15.45 -11.02 34.98
C ASP A 91 14.63 -11.20 33.69
N MET A 92 13.64 -10.36 33.44
CA MET A 92 12.69 -10.50 32.33
C MET A 92 12.47 -9.20 31.55
N LEU A 93 13.21 -8.15 31.88
CA LEU A 93 12.96 -6.81 31.36
C LEU A 93 13.64 -6.59 30.01
N ASP A 94 13.30 -5.46 29.39
CA ASP A 94 13.99 -4.91 28.22
C ASP A 94 14.02 -5.85 27.01
N GLN A 95 12.95 -6.62 26.83
CA GLN A 95 12.78 -7.41 25.61
C GLN A 95 12.67 -6.50 24.38
N LYS A 96 13.28 -6.90 23.27
CA LYS A 96 13.36 -6.14 22.01
C LYS A 96 12.79 -6.98 20.88
N ILE A 97 11.48 -7.01 20.77
CA ILE A 97 10.74 -7.85 19.83
C ILE A 97 10.73 -7.19 18.46
N THR A 98 11.02 -7.95 17.41
CA THR A 98 10.76 -7.52 16.02
C THR A 98 9.64 -8.37 15.44
N LEU A 99 8.53 -7.73 15.08
CA LEU A 99 7.39 -8.40 14.47
C LEU A 99 7.66 -8.67 12.98
N PRO A 100 6.94 -9.63 12.36
CA PRO A 100 6.95 -9.80 10.92
C PRO A 100 6.55 -8.49 10.22
N ALA A 101 7.27 -8.12 9.16
CA ALA A 101 7.00 -6.89 8.43
C ALA A 101 5.56 -6.89 7.89
N LYS A 102 4.90 -5.73 7.93
CA LYS A 102 3.55 -5.54 7.39
C LYS A 102 3.56 -4.48 6.31
N GLU A 103 2.75 -4.70 5.29
CA GLU A 103 2.52 -3.72 4.25
C GLU A 103 1.81 -2.49 4.82
N LEU A 104 2.32 -1.31 4.49
CA LEU A 104 1.66 -0.04 4.75
C LEU A 104 0.75 0.29 3.57
N VAL A 105 -0.54 0.44 3.84
CA VAL A 105 -1.51 0.87 2.82
C VAL A 105 -1.77 2.35 3.01
N GLY A 106 -1.23 3.17 2.10
CA GLY A 106 -1.29 4.62 2.18
C GLY A 106 -0.57 5.21 3.38
N SER A 107 -1.21 6.11 4.11
CA SER A 107 -0.56 6.89 5.19
C SER A 107 -0.99 6.47 6.59
N THR A 108 -1.65 5.31 6.74
CA THR A 108 -2.15 4.84 8.04
C THR A 108 -1.77 3.38 8.31
N PHE A 109 -1.48 3.07 9.56
CA PHE A 109 -1.26 1.70 10.03
C PHE A 109 -2.05 1.46 11.30
N ILE A 110 -2.81 0.36 11.34
CA ILE A 110 -3.66 0.00 12.48
C ILE A 110 -3.09 -1.25 13.14
N LEU A 111 -2.80 -1.14 14.43
CA LEU A 111 -2.52 -2.27 15.30
C LEU A 111 -3.75 -2.57 16.13
N THR A 112 -4.39 -3.70 15.83
CA THR A 112 -5.63 -4.10 16.49
C THR A 112 -5.36 -4.75 17.84
N SER A 113 -5.90 -4.17 18.91
CA SER A 113 -5.87 -4.73 20.27
C SER A 113 -4.49 -5.24 20.71
N PRO A 114 -3.43 -4.39 20.73
CA PRO A 114 -2.13 -4.77 21.29
C PRO A 114 -2.26 -4.82 22.82
N ILE A 115 -2.85 -5.90 23.31
CA ILE A 115 -3.16 -6.09 24.72
C ILE A 115 -2.09 -7.00 25.32
N ASN A 116 -1.54 -6.62 26.47
CA ASN A 116 -0.58 -7.44 27.20
C ASN A 116 -1.28 -8.64 27.90
N ALA A 117 -0.50 -9.52 28.52
CA ALA A 117 -1.03 -10.69 29.24
C ALA A 117 -1.97 -10.35 30.41
N LEU A 118 -2.04 -9.09 30.84
CA LEU A 118 -2.96 -8.60 31.88
C LEU A 118 -4.26 -8.02 31.33
N GLY A 119 -4.44 -7.97 30.00
CA GLY A 119 -5.62 -7.31 29.43
C GLY A 119 -5.47 -5.80 29.25
N GLU A 120 -4.26 -5.25 29.42
CA GLU A 120 -4.00 -3.81 29.31
C GLU A 120 -3.47 -3.43 27.92
N LEU A 121 -3.88 -2.26 27.42
CA LEU A 121 -3.41 -1.73 26.15
C LEU A 121 -1.93 -1.34 26.21
N VAL A 122 -1.16 -1.85 25.25
CA VAL A 122 0.26 -1.56 25.07
C VAL A 122 0.41 -0.35 24.14
N LEU A 123 0.91 0.76 24.69
CA LEU A 123 0.98 2.03 23.96
C LEU A 123 2.28 2.17 23.13
N PRO A 124 2.22 2.89 21.99
CA PRO A 124 3.38 3.25 21.18
C PRO A 124 4.42 4.03 21.95
N ASP A 125 5.68 3.89 21.58
CA ASP A 125 6.74 4.74 22.12
C ASP A 125 6.57 6.18 21.57
N PRO A 126 6.25 7.18 22.40
CA PRO A 126 5.99 8.54 21.95
C PRO A 126 7.20 9.20 21.26
N SER A 127 8.41 8.72 21.53
CA SER A 127 9.65 9.26 20.95
C SER A 127 9.90 8.77 19.51
N LEU A 128 9.18 7.73 19.08
CA LEU A 128 9.36 7.04 17.79
C LEU A 128 8.07 6.93 16.97
N ALA A 129 6.91 7.23 17.54
CA ALA A 129 5.61 6.87 16.98
C ALA A 129 5.03 7.86 15.96
N GLY A 130 5.57 9.06 15.76
CA GLY A 130 4.83 10.07 14.98
C GLY A 130 3.44 10.34 15.57
N GLU A 131 2.48 10.80 14.77
CA GLU A 131 1.10 11.05 15.22
C GLU A 131 0.26 9.76 15.23
N TYR A 132 -0.25 9.37 16.40
CA TYR A 132 -1.17 8.23 16.53
C TYR A 132 -2.44 8.60 17.31
N THR A 133 -3.51 7.84 17.07
CA THR A 133 -4.79 7.90 17.76
C THR A 133 -5.14 6.53 18.33
N VAL A 134 -5.86 6.51 19.44
CA VAL A 134 -6.37 5.27 20.07
C VAL A 134 -7.89 5.29 20.01
N ASP A 135 -8.49 4.24 19.45
CA ASP A 135 -9.94 4.04 19.43
C ASP A 135 -10.27 2.65 20.01
N GLY A 136 -10.92 2.63 21.19
CA GLY A 136 -11.07 1.41 21.97
C GLY A 136 -9.72 0.79 22.33
N ASN A 137 -9.47 -0.42 21.82
CA ASN A 137 -8.20 -1.12 21.98
C ASN A 137 -7.31 -1.04 20.74
N ASP A 138 -7.71 -0.32 19.69
CA ASP A 138 -6.96 -0.26 18.45
C ASP A 138 -6.13 1.02 18.40
N ILE A 139 -4.91 0.89 17.88
CA ILE A 139 -3.96 1.99 17.78
C ILE A 139 -3.72 2.27 16.31
N THR A 140 -4.04 3.50 15.89
CA THR A 140 -3.90 3.94 14.50
C THR A 140 -2.80 4.99 14.41
N TRP A 141 -1.75 4.67 13.68
CA TRP A 141 -0.76 5.65 13.26
C TRP A 141 -1.28 6.37 12.02
N ASN A 142 -1.21 7.70 12.04
CA ASN A 142 -1.65 8.56 10.96
C ASN A 142 -0.46 9.32 10.36
N ASN A 143 -0.65 9.88 9.16
CA ASN A 143 0.34 10.72 8.49
C ASN A 143 1.70 10.01 8.30
N LEU A 144 1.68 8.69 8.14
CA LEU A 144 2.88 7.91 7.83
C LEU A 144 3.36 8.27 6.42
N THR A 145 4.68 8.36 6.27
CA THR A 145 5.31 8.70 5.00
C THR A 145 6.04 7.48 4.43
N LYS A 146 6.39 7.52 3.14
CA LYS A 146 7.24 6.50 2.50
C LYS A 146 8.61 6.29 3.17
N ASP A 147 9.07 7.26 3.97
CA ASP A 147 10.33 7.17 4.70
C ASP A 147 10.16 6.50 6.08
N THR A 148 8.92 6.27 6.51
CA THR A 148 8.60 5.62 7.80
C THR A 148 8.72 4.10 7.67
N ASN A 149 9.88 3.55 8.02
CA ASN A 149 10.18 2.12 7.84
C ASN A 149 9.68 1.20 8.97
N SER A 150 9.20 1.77 10.07
CA SER A 150 8.66 1.00 11.20
C SER A 150 7.84 1.87 12.13
N VAL A 151 6.95 1.23 12.90
CA VAL A 151 6.37 1.80 14.12
C VAL A 151 6.77 0.96 15.33
N SER A 152 6.82 1.56 16.51
CA SER A 152 7.23 0.87 17.74
C SER A 152 6.29 1.14 18.90
N PHE A 153 6.21 0.16 19.81
CA PHE A 153 5.43 0.24 21.04
C PHE A 153 6.16 -0.40 22.20
N SER A 154 5.89 0.10 23.41
CA SER A 154 6.51 -0.38 24.64
C SER A 154 5.46 -1.04 25.53
N PHE A 155 5.78 -2.21 26.08
CA PHE A 155 4.97 -2.86 27.10
C PHE A 155 5.72 -2.90 28.42
N ASP A 156 4.97 -2.79 29.50
CA ASP A 156 5.46 -2.96 30.85
C ASP A 156 4.31 -3.50 31.69
N THR A 157 4.40 -4.75 32.12
CA THR A 157 3.29 -5.46 32.74
C THR A 157 3.77 -6.32 33.89
N SER A 158 2.87 -6.69 34.80
CA SER A 158 3.15 -7.59 35.93
C SER A 158 2.45 -8.93 35.75
N ILE A 159 3.19 -9.98 35.39
CA ILE A 159 2.63 -11.32 35.19
C ILE A 159 2.79 -12.19 36.44
N GLN A 160 1.85 -13.11 36.65
CA GLN A 160 1.92 -14.09 37.74
C GLN A 160 2.68 -15.33 37.28
N ILE A 161 3.77 -15.67 37.98
CA ILE A 161 4.55 -16.87 37.75
C ILE A 161 4.83 -17.55 39.08
N ALA A 162 4.43 -18.82 39.21
CA ALA A 162 4.63 -19.61 40.42
C ALA A 162 4.12 -18.91 41.70
N GLY A 163 3.00 -18.20 41.58
CA GLY A 163 2.38 -17.44 42.67
C GLY A 163 3.08 -16.12 43.05
N GLN A 164 4.04 -15.66 42.24
CA GLN A 164 4.73 -14.38 42.43
C GLN A 164 4.41 -13.42 41.28
N SER A 165 4.19 -12.14 41.63
CA SER A 165 4.08 -11.06 40.64
C SER A 165 5.47 -10.70 40.12
N ARG A 166 5.67 -10.72 38.80
CA ARG A 166 6.94 -10.42 38.13
C ARG A 166 6.72 -9.42 37.02
N ARG A 167 7.58 -8.41 36.95
CA ARG A 167 7.55 -7.42 35.87
C ARG A 167 8.10 -8.05 34.58
N PHE A 168 7.43 -7.80 33.47
CA PHE A 168 7.81 -8.20 32.13
C PHE A 168 7.66 -6.97 31.24
N SER A 169 8.76 -6.51 30.66
CA SER A 169 8.78 -5.27 29.90
C SER A 169 9.63 -5.39 28.64
N GLY A 170 9.40 -4.47 27.72
CA GLY A 170 10.17 -4.40 26.50
C GLY A 170 9.58 -3.44 25.49
N THR A 171 10.22 -3.41 24.33
CA THR A 171 9.74 -2.74 23.13
C THR A 171 9.51 -3.75 22.03
N ALA A 172 8.52 -3.48 21.19
CA ALA A 172 8.27 -4.19 19.97
C ALA A 172 8.32 -3.22 18.80
N ILE A 173 8.99 -3.65 17.73
CA ILE A 173 9.10 -2.92 16.48
C ILE A 173 8.29 -3.68 15.44
N GLN A 174 7.39 -2.98 14.76
CA GLN A 174 6.65 -3.44 13.59
C GLN A 174 7.29 -2.81 12.36
N PRO A 175 8.12 -3.56 11.60
CA PRO A 175 8.62 -3.09 10.32
C PRO A 175 7.45 -2.87 9.36
N LEU A 176 7.56 -1.80 8.56
CA LEU A 176 6.60 -1.45 7.52
C LEU A 176 7.25 -1.65 6.16
N MET A 177 6.54 -2.32 5.26
CA MET A 177 6.90 -2.44 3.85
C MET A 177 6.05 -1.46 3.05
N HIS A 178 6.69 -0.68 2.21
CA HIS A 178 6.02 0.28 1.34
C HIS A 178 5.78 -0.37 -0.02
N ASP A 179 4.59 -0.17 -0.58
CA ASP A 179 4.42 -0.36 -2.00
C ASP A 179 5.18 0.76 -2.72
N LEU A 180 6.19 0.38 -3.51
CA LEU A 180 7.01 1.29 -4.31
C LEU A 180 6.68 1.15 -5.81
N THR A 181 5.66 0.37 -6.13
CA THR A 181 5.29 0.04 -7.51
C THR A 181 4.39 1.12 -8.04
N ALA A 182 4.87 1.91 -8.99
CA ALA A 182 4.00 2.85 -9.68
C ALA A 182 2.90 2.12 -10.47
N PRO A 183 1.66 2.64 -10.48
CA PRO A 183 0.61 2.05 -11.28
C PRO A 183 0.86 2.26 -12.78
N PRO A 184 0.19 1.47 -13.65
CA PRO A 184 0.25 1.67 -15.09
C PRO A 184 -0.21 3.08 -15.48
N ALA A 185 0.30 3.59 -16.60
CA ALA A 185 -0.19 4.87 -17.14
C ALA A 185 -1.70 4.79 -17.44
N PRO A 186 -2.49 5.83 -17.12
CA PRO A 186 -3.93 5.79 -17.33
C PRO A 186 -4.26 5.87 -18.82
N ILE A 187 -5.33 5.22 -19.25
CA ILE A 187 -5.86 5.36 -20.61
C ILE A 187 -6.70 6.63 -20.65
N VAL A 188 -6.39 7.54 -21.57
CA VAL A 188 -7.13 8.79 -21.76
C VAL A 188 -7.84 8.74 -23.11
N ASN A 189 -9.13 9.00 -23.12
CA ASN A 189 -9.90 9.07 -24.36
C ASN A 189 -9.52 10.30 -25.17
N GLN A 190 -9.82 10.29 -26.47
CA GLN A 190 -9.50 11.40 -27.36
C GLN A 190 -10.13 12.71 -26.88
N ILE A 191 -9.34 13.79 -26.87
CA ILE A 191 -9.73 15.12 -26.40
C ILE A 191 -9.97 16.04 -27.60
N ASN A 192 -11.07 16.80 -27.57
CA ASN A 192 -11.39 17.84 -28.54
C ASN A 192 -11.30 19.22 -27.87
N GLY A 193 -10.81 20.22 -28.61
CA GLY A 193 -10.73 21.60 -28.13
C GLY A 193 -12.11 22.23 -27.90
N GLY A 194 -12.20 23.19 -26.97
CA GLY A 194 -13.46 23.79 -26.57
C GLY A 194 -13.32 24.72 -25.36
N ALA A 195 -14.41 25.45 -25.07
CA ALA A 195 -14.48 26.35 -23.91
C ALA A 195 -14.52 25.58 -22.58
N GLU A 196 -15.22 24.45 -22.55
CA GLU A 196 -15.23 23.45 -21.48
C GLU A 196 -15.02 22.09 -22.14
N VAL A 197 -14.07 21.31 -21.62
CA VAL A 197 -13.70 20.02 -22.19
C VAL A 197 -13.73 18.96 -21.10
N VAL A 198 -14.45 17.88 -21.37
CA VAL A 198 -14.47 16.70 -20.51
C VAL A 198 -13.25 15.85 -20.85
N ILE A 199 -12.38 15.64 -19.87
CA ILE A 199 -11.31 14.65 -19.93
C ILE A 199 -11.80 13.42 -19.18
N ASN A 200 -11.82 12.28 -19.85
CA ASN A 200 -12.24 11.01 -19.27
C ASN A 200 -11.37 9.85 -19.78
N GLY A 201 -11.46 8.73 -19.08
CA GLY A 201 -10.63 7.57 -19.35
C GLY A 201 -10.73 6.52 -18.25
N ASN A 202 -9.74 5.63 -18.23
CA ASN A 202 -9.62 4.57 -17.23
C ASN A 202 -8.21 4.59 -16.62
N GLY A 203 -8.12 4.61 -15.30
CA GLY A 203 -6.89 4.45 -14.53
C GLY A 203 -7.04 3.33 -13.51
N GLU A 204 -6.11 3.22 -12.58
CA GLU A 204 -6.25 2.26 -11.48
C GLU A 204 -7.43 2.63 -10.57
N ALA A 205 -8.20 1.64 -10.10
CA ALA A 205 -9.39 1.86 -9.30
C ALA A 205 -9.10 2.52 -7.96
N LYS A 206 -10.00 3.42 -7.54
CA LYS A 206 -9.91 4.22 -6.30
C LYS A 206 -8.59 5.02 -6.14
N THR A 207 -7.95 5.40 -7.24
CA THR A 207 -6.74 6.22 -7.23
C THR A 207 -7.03 7.69 -7.53
N VAL A 208 -6.05 8.56 -7.29
CA VAL A 208 -6.11 9.97 -7.65
C VAL A 208 -5.57 10.16 -9.06
N ILE A 209 -6.37 10.72 -9.96
CA ILE A 209 -5.94 11.15 -11.29
C ILE A 209 -5.44 12.60 -11.20
N ASN A 210 -4.18 12.82 -11.61
CA ASN A 210 -3.57 14.14 -11.74
C ASN A 210 -3.50 14.54 -13.21
N ILE A 211 -3.99 15.73 -13.53
CA ILE A 211 -4.04 16.27 -14.88
C ILE A 211 -3.31 17.60 -14.92
N ILE A 212 -2.40 17.73 -15.88
CA ILE A 212 -1.69 18.98 -16.17
C ILE A 212 -2.06 19.39 -17.59
N VAL A 213 -2.68 20.56 -17.72
CA VAL A 213 -2.93 21.19 -19.02
C VAL A 213 -1.73 22.05 -19.40
N ASN A 214 -1.12 21.74 -20.54
CA ASN A 214 0.01 22.48 -21.11
C ASN A 214 -0.51 23.31 -22.30
N LYS A 215 -0.42 24.64 -22.19
CA LYS A 215 -0.87 25.59 -23.22
C LYS A 215 0.36 26.21 -23.88
N GLY A 216 0.68 25.79 -25.11
CA GLY A 216 1.92 26.20 -25.77
C GLY A 216 3.17 25.89 -24.93
N THR A 217 3.96 26.90 -24.56
CA THR A 217 5.24 26.73 -23.82
C THR A 217 5.10 26.79 -22.29
N THR A 218 3.90 26.97 -21.74
CA THR A 218 3.70 27.10 -20.28
C THR A 218 2.80 25.98 -19.73
N LYS A 219 3.27 25.30 -18.67
CA LYS A 219 2.45 24.39 -17.84
C LYS A 219 1.69 25.24 -16.85
N GLU A 220 0.36 25.30 -16.92
CA GLU A 220 -0.34 26.38 -16.19
C GLU A 220 -1.44 25.97 -15.24
N LYS A 221 -2.10 24.82 -15.40
CA LYS A 221 -3.22 24.49 -14.50
C LYS A 221 -3.25 23.01 -14.10
N PRO A 222 -3.05 22.70 -12.81
CA PRO A 222 -3.27 21.37 -12.27
C PRO A 222 -4.78 21.16 -12.02
N TYR A 223 -5.22 19.95 -12.31
CA TYR A 223 -6.56 19.44 -12.00
C TYR A 223 -6.41 18.06 -11.37
N SER A 224 -7.35 17.66 -10.52
CA SER A 224 -7.39 16.31 -9.98
C SER A 224 -8.82 15.80 -9.77
N CYS A 225 -8.98 14.49 -9.91
CA CYS A 225 -10.20 13.77 -9.55
C CYS A 225 -9.84 12.37 -9.06
N THR A 226 -10.81 11.61 -8.56
CA THR A 226 -10.62 10.21 -8.15
C THR A 226 -11.32 9.29 -9.13
N THR A 227 -10.71 8.15 -9.43
CA THR A 227 -11.38 7.10 -10.20
C THR A 227 -12.49 6.42 -9.36
N ASP A 228 -13.52 5.91 -10.02
CA ASP A 228 -14.51 5.05 -9.37
C ASP A 228 -13.96 3.63 -9.05
N ALA A 229 -14.85 2.72 -8.61
CA ALA A 229 -14.49 1.34 -8.28
C ALA A 229 -14.02 0.52 -9.47
N ASP A 230 -14.36 0.94 -10.70
CA ASP A 230 -13.98 0.28 -11.95
C ASP A 230 -12.79 1.00 -12.64
N GLY A 231 -12.22 2.03 -12.01
CA GLY A 231 -11.10 2.80 -12.54
C GLY A 231 -11.49 3.94 -13.47
N ASN A 232 -12.77 4.21 -13.68
CA ASN A 232 -13.19 5.28 -14.59
C ASN A 232 -13.06 6.65 -13.93
N PHE A 233 -12.63 7.64 -14.72
CA PHE A 233 -12.58 9.03 -14.29
C PHE A 233 -13.18 9.97 -15.33
N SER A 234 -13.67 11.11 -14.87
CA SER A 234 -14.18 12.19 -15.71
C SER A 234 -14.07 13.52 -14.98
N ILE A 235 -13.50 14.53 -15.63
CA ILE A 235 -13.34 15.88 -15.08
C ILE A 235 -13.47 16.92 -16.19
N ILE A 236 -14.03 18.09 -15.85
CA ILE A 236 -14.15 19.21 -16.76
C ILE A 236 -12.95 20.14 -16.57
N VAL A 237 -12.31 20.49 -17.69
CA VAL A 237 -11.24 21.51 -17.74
C VAL A 237 -11.62 22.65 -18.68
N ASP A 238 -11.03 23.82 -18.45
CA ASP A 238 -11.42 25.04 -19.14
C ASP A 238 -10.46 25.37 -20.28
N LYS A 239 -11.03 25.74 -21.43
CA LYS A 239 -10.37 26.37 -22.56
C LYS A 239 -9.16 25.59 -23.07
N LEU A 240 -9.40 24.55 -23.85
CA LEU A 240 -8.36 23.86 -24.63
C LEU A 240 -8.42 24.29 -26.09
N GLN A 241 -7.26 24.65 -26.64
CA GLN A 241 -7.06 25.05 -28.03
C GLN A 241 -6.28 23.98 -28.79
N GLU A 242 -6.28 24.10 -30.11
CA GLU A 242 -5.46 23.28 -31.00
C GLU A 242 -3.97 23.34 -30.61
N ASN A 243 -3.28 22.19 -30.64
CA ASN A 243 -1.92 21.98 -30.12
C ASN A 243 -1.73 22.05 -28.60
N ASP A 244 -2.76 22.39 -27.80
CA ASP A 244 -2.65 22.20 -26.37
C ASP A 244 -2.46 20.70 -26.08
N SER A 245 -1.76 20.38 -25.00
CA SER A 245 -1.60 18.99 -24.56
C SER A 245 -2.05 18.83 -23.12
N VAL A 246 -2.54 17.64 -22.83
CA VAL A 246 -2.98 17.22 -21.50
C VAL A 246 -2.12 16.04 -21.10
N SER A 247 -1.39 16.19 -20.00
CA SER A 247 -0.64 15.12 -19.36
C SER A 247 -1.45 14.57 -18.20
N VAL A 248 -1.77 13.27 -18.26
CA VAL A 248 -2.58 12.59 -17.22
C VAL A 248 -1.74 11.51 -16.55
N SER A 249 -1.73 11.47 -15.23
CA SER A 249 -1.11 10.41 -14.42
C SER A 249 -2.06 9.97 -13.32
N ASN A 250 -1.80 8.82 -12.71
CA ASN A 250 -2.53 8.36 -11.54
C ASN A 250 -1.57 8.13 -10.37
N THR A 251 -2.07 8.41 -9.17
CA THR A 251 -1.37 8.22 -7.90
C THR A 251 -2.13 7.17 -7.11
N ASP A 252 -1.49 6.03 -6.87
CA ASP A 252 -2.04 4.95 -6.08
C ASP A 252 -2.24 5.36 -4.61
N LEU A 253 -2.77 4.44 -3.79
CA LEU A 253 -2.95 4.70 -2.36
C LEU A 253 -1.63 4.91 -1.63
N ALA A 254 -0.55 4.28 -2.07
CA ALA A 254 0.79 4.39 -1.48
C ALA A 254 1.52 5.69 -1.88
N GLY A 255 0.96 6.48 -2.80
CA GLY A 255 1.54 7.73 -3.28
C GLY A 255 2.48 7.57 -4.46
N ASN A 256 2.58 6.39 -5.07
CA ASN A 256 3.39 6.20 -6.28
C ASN A 256 2.66 6.77 -7.49
N ILE A 257 3.40 7.48 -8.33
CA ILE A 257 2.84 8.17 -9.50
C ILE A 257 3.19 7.37 -10.77
N SER A 258 2.18 7.07 -11.57
CA SER A 258 2.37 6.44 -12.89
C SER A 258 3.19 7.30 -13.85
N PRO A 259 3.73 6.72 -14.93
CA PRO A 259 4.06 7.49 -16.12
C PRO A 259 2.84 8.29 -16.62
N THR A 260 3.10 9.38 -17.35
CA THR A 260 2.04 10.20 -17.92
C THR A 260 1.54 9.64 -19.25
N THR A 261 0.23 9.75 -19.47
CA THR A 261 -0.39 9.65 -20.80
C THR A 261 -0.64 11.05 -21.32
N ASP A 262 0.05 11.40 -22.40
CA ASP A 262 -0.07 12.70 -23.05
C ASP A 262 -1.03 12.64 -24.23
N VAL A 263 -2.04 13.51 -24.24
CA VAL A 263 -2.99 13.66 -25.34
C VAL A 263 -2.91 15.07 -25.88
N ILE A 264 -2.71 15.19 -27.20
CA ILE A 264 -2.63 16.48 -27.90
C ILE A 264 -3.98 16.78 -28.53
N VAL A 265 -4.45 18.02 -28.36
CA VAL A 265 -5.64 18.53 -29.05
C VAL A 265 -5.30 18.71 -30.53
N PRO A 266 -6.00 18.01 -31.45
CA PRO A 266 -5.65 18.01 -32.87
C PRO A 266 -5.81 19.40 -33.51
N THR A 267 -4.98 19.70 -34.52
CA THR A 267 -4.83 21.04 -35.16
C THR A 267 -5.79 21.35 -36.29
N SER A 268 -6.72 20.46 -36.56
CA SER A 268 -7.73 20.55 -37.60
C SER A 268 -8.66 19.37 -37.37
N TRP A 269 -9.88 19.41 -37.90
CA TRP A 269 -10.80 18.26 -37.89
C TRP A 269 -10.20 17.08 -38.68
N SER A 270 -9.24 16.36 -38.09
CA SER A 270 -9.05 14.96 -38.39
C SER A 270 -10.22 14.25 -37.73
N ILE A 271 -11.32 14.17 -38.50
CA ILE A 271 -12.37 13.20 -38.26
C ILE A 271 -11.63 11.85 -38.17
N MET A 272 -11.45 11.34 -36.94
CA MET A 272 -11.10 9.94 -36.74
C MET A 272 -12.35 9.17 -37.09
N ILE A 273 -12.53 8.90 -38.39
CA ILE A 273 -13.47 7.89 -38.80
C ILE A 273 -12.85 6.57 -38.36
N ASP A 274 -13.51 5.89 -37.43
CA ASP A 274 -13.16 4.59 -36.87
C ASP A 274 -12.49 3.70 -37.93
N LYS A 275 -11.15 3.65 -37.87
CA LYS A 275 -10.13 2.96 -38.68
C LYS A 275 -10.39 2.54 -40.14
N ASN A 276 -11.47 2.91 -40.83
CA ASN A 276 -11.86 2.25 -42.08
C ASN A 276 -12.64 3.09 -43.10
N ILE A 277 -12.71 4.42 -42.96
CA ILE A 277 -13.25 5.28 -44.02
C ILE A 277 -12.22 6.35 -44.38
N ASN A 278 -11.48 6.11 -45.47
CA ASN A 278 -10.68 7.14 -46.12
C ASN A 278 -11.61 8.01 -46.98
N LEU A 279 -11.90 9.24 -46.53
CA LEU A 279 -12.55 10.24 -47.38
C LEU A 279 -11.47 11.04 -48.13
N ASN A 280 -11.22 10.64 -49.38
CA ASN A 280 -10.31 11.35 -50.26
C ASN A 280 -11.08 12.47 -50.98
N LEU A 281 -11.04 13.69 -50.45
CA LEU A 281 -11.70 14.87 -51.02
C LEU A 281 -10.68 15.71 -51.80
N THR A 282 -10.23 15.21 -52.95
CA THR A 282 -9.42 16.01 -53.91
C THR A 282 -10.29 16.56 -55.04
N ASN A 283 -10.35 17.89 -55.13
CA ASN A 283 -10.78 18.72 -56.26
C ASN A 283 -12.08 18.33 -56.99
N ARG A 284 -13.21 19.04 -56.77
CA ARG A 284 -14.22 19.30 -57.84
C ARG A 284 -15.09 20.55 -57.61
N THR A 285 -15.44 21.17 -58.72
CA THR A 285 -16.40 22.26 -58.90
C THR A 285 -17.86 21.78 -58.78
N ALA A 286 -18.52 22.28 -57.72
CA ALA A 286 -19.94 22.62 -57.48
C ALA A 286 -21.16 21.99 -58.24
N THR A 287 -21.09 20.86 -58.95
CA THR A 287 -22.30 20.31 -59.63
C THR A 287 -22.56 18.81 -59.49
N SER A 288 -21.76 18.07 -58.72
CA SER A 288 -21.99 16.63 -58.50
C SER A 288 -22.27 16.30 -57.02
N PRO A 289 -23.27 15.45 -56.71
CA PRO A 289 -23.57 15.04 -55.35
C PRO A 289 -22.38 14.30 -54.70
N ILE A 290 -22.10 14.60 -53.43
CA ILE A 290 -21.08 13.91 -52.63
C ILE A 290 -21.64 12.55 -52.24
N LYS A 291 -21.01 11.46 -52.70
CA LYS A 291 -21.39 10.10 -52.35
C LYS A 291 -20.56 9.62 -51.16
N ILE A 292 -21.19 9.53 -49.99
CA ILE A 292 -20.59 8.90 -48.81
C ILE A 292 -21.06 7.44 -48.81
N VAL A 293 -20.12 6.51 -48.98
CA VAL A 293 -20.40 5.06 -48.96
C VAL A 293 -19.75 4.50 -47.70
N PRO A 294 -20.52 3.91 -46.76
CA PRO A 294 -19.96 3.14 -45.66
C PRO A 294 -19.09 2.02 -46.20
N ASN A 295 -18.02 1.64 -45.50
CA ASN A 295 -17.19 0.51 -45.91
C ASN A 295 -18.05 -0.78 -45.96
N ASN A 296 -17.77 -1.68 -46.91
CA ASN A 296 -18.59 -2.85 -47.25
C ASN A 296 -18.79 -3.88 -46.12
N ASN A 297 -18.18 -3.64 -44.95
CA ASN A 297 -18.20 -4.54 -43.79
C ASN A 297 -19.18 -4.11 -42.67
N MET A 298 -19.96 -3.04 -42.85
CA MET A 298 -20.97 -2.61 -41.86
C MET A 298 -22.33 -3.28 -42.10
N LEU A 299 -22.98 -3.73 -41.04
CA LEU A 299 -24.34 -4.31 -41.08
C LEU A 299 -25.41 -3.20 -41.09
N PRO A 300 -26.63 -3.48 -41.57
CA PRO A 300 -27.69 -2.47 -41.66
C PRO A 300 -28.07 -1.77 -40.36
N SER A 301 -27.96 -2.47 -39.23
CA SER A 301 -28.18 -1.94 -37.88
C SER A 301 -27.17 -0.85 -37.49
N ASP A 302 -25.97 -0.87 -38.07
CA ASP A 302 -24.85 -0.05 -37.62
C ASP A 302 -24.97 1.42 -38.07
N TYR A 303 -25.88 1.71 -39.01
CA TYR A 303 -26.09 3.05 -39.53
C TYR A 303 -27.52 3.62 -39.36
N GLU A 304 -28.44 2.91 -38.70
CA GLU A 304 -29.80 3.42 -38.38
C GLU A 304 -29.79 4.63 -37.43
N HIS A 305 -28.68 4.88 -36.73
CA HIS A 305 -28.52 6.00 -35.80
C HIS A 305 -27.43 7.00 -36.21
N LEU A 306 -26.86 6.85 -37.40
CA LEU A 306 -25.69 7.60 -37.83
C LEU A 306 -26.06 9.01 -38.32
N LYS A 307 -26.06 9.99 -37.42
CA LYS A 307 -26.29 11.39 -37.80
C LYS A 307 -25.03 11.97 -38.43
N ILE A 308 -24.99 12.03 -39.76
CA ILE A 308 -23.94 12.72 -40.50
C ILE A 308 -24.33 14.20 -40.63
N ALA A 309 -23.57 15.07 -39.98
CA ALA A 309 -23.65 16.51 -40.18
C ALA A 309 -22.49 16.96 -41.07
N VAL A 310 -22.81 17.52 -42.24
CA VAL A 310 -21.81 18.09 -43.15
C VAL A 310 -21.86 19.61 -43.01
N LYS A 311 -20.72 20.22 -42.69
CA LYS A 311 -20.58 21.68 -42.62
C LYS A 311 -20.00 22.18 -43.94
N VAL A 312 -20.84 22.86 -44.73
CA VAL A 312 -20.43 23.39 -46.04
C VAL A 312 -20.09 24.87 -45.90
N ARG A 313 -18.94 25.30 -46.45
CA ARG A 313 -18.55 26.71 -46.51
C ARG A 313 -19.24 27.37 -47.70
N SER A 314 -20.02 28.42 -47.44
CA SER A 314 -20.63 29.29 -48.46
C SER A 314 -20.09 30.71 -48.33
N ASP A 315 -20.32 31.55 -49.33
CA ASP A 315 -19.86 32.94 -49.37
C ASP A 315 -20.38 33.80 -48.19
N ASN A 316 -21.48 33.36 -47.55
CA ASN A 316 -22.09 34.02 -46.39
C ASN A 316 -21.86 33.28 -45.05
N GLY A 317 -20.86 32.40 -44.98
CA GLY A 317 -20.50 31.64 -43.78
C GLY A 317 -20.79 30.14 -43.87
N PHE A 318 -20.69 29.44 -42.74
CA PHE A 318 -20.89 27.99 -42.67
C PHE A 318 -22.37 27.64 -42.47
N LYS A 319 -22.88 26.71 -43.29
CA LYS A 319 -24.22 26.14 -43.13
C LYS A 319 -24.12 24.71 -42.61
N LEU A 320 -24.87 24.39 -41.55
CA LEU A 320 -25.01 23.04 -41.05
C LEU A 320 -26.11 22.34 -41.84
N ILE A 321 -25.80 21.22 -42.48
CA ILE A 321 -26.79 20.38 -43.14
C ILE A 321 -26.80 19.04 -42.41
N SER A 322 -27.92 18.72 -41.74
CA SER A 322 -28.14 17.43 -41.07
C SER A 322 -28.99 16.52 -41.95
N ALA A 323 -28.54 15.28 -42.14
CA ALA A 323 -29.36 14.20 -42.69
C ALA A 323 -29.72 13.22 -41.57
N ASN A 324 -30.98 12.77 -41.51
CA ASN A 324 -31.32 11.52 -40.83
C ASN A 324 -31.15 10.37 -41.83
N THR A 325 -30.32 9.38 -41.48
CA THR A 325 -29.96 8.26 -42.35
C THR A 325 -30.88 7.07 -42.13
N ASN A 326 -32.04 7.05 -42.79
CA ASN A 326 -32.86 5.82 -42.86
C ASN A 326 -32.60 5.03 -44.16
N SER A 327 -31.57 5.36 -44.93
CA SER A 327 -31.24 4.65 -46.17
C SER A 327 -29.74 4.67 -46.47
N LYS A 328 -29.28 3.66 -47.24
CA LYS A 328 -27.90 3.46 -47.70
C LYS A 328 -27.33 4.62 -48.55
N PHE A 329 -28.13 5.63 -48.87
CA PHE A 329 -27.74 6.73 -49.75
C PHE A 329 -28.25 8.05 -49.20
N VAL A 330 -27.34 8.99 -48.97
CA VAL A 330 -27.68 10.39 -48.73
C VAL A 330 -27.29 11.15 -49.99
N THR A 331 -28.28 11.75 -50.67
CA THR A 331 -28.04 12.53 -51.89
C THR A 331 -28.36 13.99 -51.61
N TYR A 332 -27.45 14.89 -51.94
CA TYR A 332 -27.68 16.33 -51.87
C TYR A 332 -27.28 17.00 -53.20
N SER A 333 -28.15 17.88 -53.67
CA SER A 333 -27.89 18.90 -54.67
C SER A 333 -27.85 20.25 -53.96
N VAL A 334 -26.79 21.04 -54.19
CA VAL A 334 -26.71 22.44 -53.74
C VAL A 334 -27.53 23.32 -54.67
#